data_AF-A0A4V2Z1P4-F1
#
_entry.id   AF-A0A4V2Z1P4-F1
#
_cell.length_a   1.000
_cell.length_b   1.000
_cell.length_c   1.000
_cell.angle_alpha   90.00
_cell.angle_beta   90.00
_cell.angle_gamma   90.00
#
_symmetry.space_group_name_H-M   'P 1'
#
loop_
_entity.id
_entity.type
_entity.pdbx_description
1 polymer ?
#
loop_
_entity_poly.entity_id
_entity_poly.type
_entity_poly.pdbx_seq_one_letter_code
_entity_poly.pdbx_strand_id
1 'polypeptide(L)'
;MKKLISLLAIGLFLSVASCSKEEDPLDNAVVVNPNTNKQQTGSSANDLLSDKKFKSMVVEVVYVNGFEPTPQAITNFVAFLTARTFKPGGINVIKRSIPSPGNTPYTNEEIVSIEDKNRTKYNNSDEIAVWVFFADGKSSKDTSTSVILGTAYRNTSFVIFEQTIQGLSDSPFKPSRSLLETTVITHEFGHILGLTNLGTALQSNHEDAEHPKHCIEKTCLMYWSSELGGGIGNMVSSGSAPQLDSQCIADLRANGGK
;
A
#
# COMPACT_ATOMS: atom_id res chain seq x y z
N MET A 1 -33.79 -74.40 -39.88
CA MET A 1 -34.69 -73.26 -39.59
C MET A 1 -35.12 -73.36 -38.13
N LYS A 2 -34.37 -72.72 -37.22
CA LYS A 2 -34.61 -72.82 -35.76
C LYS A 2 -35.56 -71.70 -35.34
N LYS A 3 -36.67 -72.08 -34.72
CA LYS A 3 -37.73 -71.20 -34.19
C LYS A 3 -37.38 -70.70 -32.78
N LEU A 4 -37.88 -69.50 -32.49
CA LEU A 4 -37.74 -68.70 -31.28
C LEU A 4 -38.22 -69.39 -30.01
N ILE A 5 -37.58 -69.08 -28.88
CA ILE A 5 -38.24 -68.97 -27.57
C ILE A 5 -37.72 -67.69 -26.91
N SER A 6 -38.64 -66.75 -26.69
CA SER A 6 -38.40 -65.44 -26.06
C SER A 6 -38.51 -65.60 -24.54
N LEU A 7 -37.49 -65.19 -23.79
CA LEU A 7 -37.49 -65.14 -22.32
C LEU A 7 -37.89 -63.74 -21.86
N LEU A 8 -39.08 -63.64 -21.26
CA LEU A 8 -39.61 -62.45 -20.63
C LEU A 8 -39.09 -62.40 -19.17
N ALA A 9 -38.14 -61.51 -18.88
CA ALA A 9 -37.66 -61.25 -17.52
C ALA A 9 -38.38 -60.02 -16.97
N ILE A 10 -39.16 -60.21 -15.91
CA ILE A 10 -39.87 -59.18 -15.15
C ILE A 10 -38.85 -58.43 -14.28
N GLY A 11 -38.65 -57.14 -14.55
CA GLY A 11 -37.80 -56.25 -13.77
C GLY A 11 -38.53 -55.76 -12.52
N LEU A 12 -37.95 -56.09 -11.35
CA LEU A 12 -38.38 -55.59 -10.04
C LEU A 12 -37.82 -54.17 -9.84
N PHE A 13 -38.68 -53.16 -9.86
CA PHE A 13 -38.34 -51.77 -9.54
C PHE A 13 -38.21 -51.61 -8.02
N LEU A 14 -36.97 -51.50 -7.52
CA LEU A 14 -36.66 -51.07 -6.16
C LEU A 14 -36.54 -49.54 -6.15
N SER A 15 -37.55 -48.87 -5.61
CA SER A 15 -37.53 -47.43 -5.32
C SER A 15 -36.63 -47.15 -4.11
N VAL A 16 -35.42 -46.67 -4.35
CA VAL A 16 -34.60 -46.03 -3.31
C VAL A 16 -35.06 -44.59 -3.13
N ALA A 17 -35.62 -44.32 -1.95
CA ALA A 17 -35.89 -42.96 -1.49
C ALA A 17 -34.54 -42.24 -1.29
N SER A 18 -34.23 -41.31 -2.19
CA SER A 18 -33.12 -40.38 -2.02
C SER A 18 -33.58 -39.24 -1.12
N CYS A 19 -33.05 -39.18 0.10
CA CYS A 19 -33.15 -38.01 0.95
C CYS A 19 -32.46 -36.83 0.23
N SER A 20 -33.26 -35.86 -0.20
CA SER A 20 -32.76 -34.52 -0.54
C SER A 20 -32.11 -33.94 0.71
N LYS A 21 -30.78 -33.84 0.71
CA LYS A 21 -30.10 -32.90 1.60
C LYS A 21 -30.54 -31.51 1.17
N GLU A 22 -31.23 -30.82 2.08
CA GLU A 22 -31.50 -29.40 1.96
C GLU A 22 -30.15 -28.70 1.80
N GLU A 23 -29.96 -28.04 0.65
CA GLU A 23 -28.79 -27.20 0.42
C GLU A 23 -28.90 -25.99 1.34
N ASP A 24 -27.92 -25.89 2.24
CA ASP A 24 -27.67 -24.72 3.06
C ASP A 24 -27.63 -23.48 2.14
N PRO A 25 -28.30 -22.35 2.47
CA PRO A 25 -28.27 -21.20 1.61
C PRO A 25 -26.84 -20.69 1.52
N LEU A 26 -26.29 -20.77 0.30
CA LEU A 26 -25.05 -20.16 -0.15
C LEU A 26 -24.62 -18.98 0.73
N ASP A 27 -23.60 -19.22 1.55
CA ASP A 27 -22.75 -18.17 2.09
C ASP A 27 -22.24 -17.38 0.87
N ASN A 28 -22.77 -16.17 0.67
CA ASN A 28 -22.36 -15.29 -0.41
C ASN A 28 -20.93 -14.82 -0.09
N ALA A 29 -19.95 -15.68 -0.33
CA ALA A 29 -18.55 -15.36 -0.18
C ALA A 29 -18.26 -14.13 -1.03
N VAL A 30 -17.98 -13.01 -0.37
CA VAL A 30 -17.61 -11.76 -1.04
C VAL A 30 -16.39 -12.06 -1.88
N VAL A 31 -16.55 -12.05 -3.20
CA VAL A 31 -15.46 -12.33 -4.14
C VAL A 31 -14.48 -11.16 -4.08
N VAL A 32 -13.38 -11.35 -3.35
CA VAL A 32 -12.25 -10.42 -3.31
C VAL A 32 -11.58 -10.42 -4.68
N ASN A 33 -11.39 -9.24 -5.28
CA ASN A 33 -10.65 -9.06 -6.53
C ASN A 33 -9.29 -8.39 -6.28
N PRO A 34 -8.18 -9.15 -6.23
CA PRO A 34 -6.85 -8.62 -5.99
C PRO A 34 -6.39 -7.54 -6.96
N ASN A 35 -6.90 -7.55 -8.20
CA ASN A 35 -6.49 -6.59 -9.23
C ASN A 35 -6.86 -5.15 -8.87
N THR A 36 -7.83 -4.94 -7.97
CA THR A 36 -8.17 -3.61 -7.45
C THR A 36 -7.06 -2.97 -6.62
N ASN A 37 -6.05 -3.76 -6.21
CA ASN A 37 -4.87 -3.30 -5.48
C ASN A 37 -3.59 -3.30 -6.33
N LYS A 38 -3.69 -3.60 -7.63
CA LYS A 38 -2.56 -3.70 -8.57
C LYS A 38 -2.62 -2.66 -9.68
N GLN A 39 -3.25 -1.51 -9.40
CA GLN A 39 -3.43 -0.43 -10.37
C GLN A 39 -2.28 0.58 -10.28
N GLN A 40 -2.28 1.56 -11.16
CA GLN A 40 -1.27 2.62 -11.19
C GLN A 40 -1.31 3.47 -9.91
N THR A 41 -0.14 3.88 -9.40
CA THR A 41 -0.02 4.81 -8.26
C THR A 41 -0.97 6.00 -8.39
N GLY A 42 -1.66 6.35 -7.30
CA GLY A 42 -2.63 7.44 -7.24
C GLY A 42 -4.03 7.14 -7.79
N SER A 43 -4.24 6.03 -8.52
CA SER A 43 -5.55 5.73 -9.13
C SER A 43 -6.67 5.44 -8.12
N SER A 44 -6.32 5.17 -6.86
CA SER A 44 -7.28 4.94 -5.77
C SER A 44 -7.34 6.09 -4.76
N ALA A 45 -6.83 7.28 -5.12
CA ALA A 45 -6.79 8.43 -4.23
C ALA A 45 -8.16 8.77 -3.61
N ASN A 46 -9.23 8.87 -4.42
CA ASN A 46 -10.58 9.17 -3.90
C ASN A 46 -11.11 8.07 -2.95
N ASP A 47 -10.85 6.80 -3.29
CA ASP A 47 -11.25 5.63 -2.49
C ASP A 47 -10.52 5.61 -1.13
N LEU A 48 -9.27 6.05 -1.09
CA LEU A 48 -8.48 6.21 0.13
C LEU A 48 -8.89 7.44 0.95
N LEU A 49 -9.14 8.57 0.30
CA LEU A 49 -9.45 9.85 0.93
C LEU A 49 -10.87 9.92 1.50
N SER A 50 -11.85 9.50 0.72
CA SER A 50 -13.27 9.65 1.06
C SER A 50 -13.85 8.39 1.69
N ASP A 51 -14.99 8.52 2.37
CA ASP A 51 -15.73 7.37 2.89
C ASP A 51 -16.80 6.86 1.91
N LYS A 52 -16.82 7.31 0.64
CA LYS A 52 -17.93 6.99 -0.28
C LYS A 52 -18.08 5.49 -0.55
N LYS A 53 -16.95 4.80 -0.70
CA LYS A 53 -16.88 3.38 -1.03
C LYS A 53 -16.35 2.53 0.11
N PHE A 54 -15.25 2.96 0.72
CA PHE A 54 -14.60 2.24 1.82
C PHE A 54 -14.68 3.06 3.10
N LYS A 55 -15.37 2.52 4.11
CA LYS A 55 -15.54 3.15 5.43
C LYS A 55 -14.35 2.90 6.35
N SER A 56 -13.59 1.83 6.15
CA SER A 56 -12.37 1.53 6.91
C SER A 56 -11.14 1.34 6.02
N MET A 57 -9.96 1.31 6.65
CA MET A 57 -8.69 1.03 5.99
C MET A 57 -7.89 0.02 6.82
N VAL A 58 -7.32 -0.98 6.16
CA VAL A 58 -6.27 -1.83 6.74
C VAL A 58 -4.93 -1.50 6.12
N VAL A 59 -3.92 -1.27 6.96
CA VAL A 59 -2.52 -1.11 6.55
C VAL A 59 -1.78 -2.40 6.90
N GLU A 60 -1.45 -3.18 5.88
CA GLU A 60 -0.59 -4.36 5.99
C GLU A 60 0.88 -3.91 5.91
N VAL A 61 1.52 -3.81 7.07
CA VAL A 61 2.94 -3.50 7.23
C VAL A 61 3.72 -4.81 7.26
N VAL A 62 4.54 -5.00 6.23
CA VAL A 62 5.39 -6.17 6.07
C VAL A 62 6.84 -5.75 6.06
N TYR A 63 7.67 -6.46 6.81
CA TYR A 63 9.07 -6.09 6.96
C TYR A 63 9.94 -7.33 6.94
N VAL A 64 11.17 -7.19 6.44
CA VAL A 64 12.17 -8.25 6.61
C VAL A 64 12.57 -8.34 8.08
N ASN A 65 12.80 -9.56 8.59
CA ASN A 65 13.30 -9.77 9.95
C ASN A 65 14.48 -8.83 10.29
N GLY A 66 14.35 -8.02 11.35
CA GLY A 66 15.35 -7.01 11.75
C GLY A 66 15.16 -5.62 11.15
N PHE A 67 14.20 -5.45 10.25
CA PHE A 67 13.86 -4.19 9.56
C PHE A 67 12.43 -3.74 9.88
N GLU A 68 11.94 -4.05 11.09
CA GLU A 68 10.65 -3.54 11.56
C GLU A 68 10.73 -2.02 11.72
N PRO A 69 9.76 -1.24 11.19
CA PRO A 69 9.72 0.20 11.43
C PRO A 69 9.54 0.53 12.90
N THR A 70 10.04 1.70 13.30
CA THR A 70 9.85 2.13 14.69
C THR A 70 8.35 2.28 15.02
N PRO A 71 7.93 1.96 16.26
CA PRO A 71 6.55 2.16 16.68
C PRO A 71 6.07 3.61 16.50
N GLN A 72 6.96 4.58 16.74
CA GLN A 72 6.65 6.00 16.61
C GLN A 72 6.32 6.38 15.16
N ALA A 73 7.05 5.85 14.17
CA ALA A 73 6.77 6.14 12.76
C ALA A 73 5.41 5.60 12.33
N ILE A 74 5.03 4.41 12.81
CA ILE A 74 3.68 3.86 12.55
C ILE A 74 2.59 4.70 13.22
N THR A 75 2.80 5.14 14.47
CA THR A 75 1.87 6.07 15.13
C THR A 75 1.71 7.37 14.35
N ASN A 76 2.81 7.97 13.90
CA ASN A 76 2.79 9.20 13.10
C ASN A 76 2.10 9.00 11.76
N PHE A 77 2.31 7.84 11.13
CA PHE A 77 1.65 7.50 9.87
C PHE A 77 0.12 7.38 10.04
N VAL A 78 -0.36 6.68 11.07
CA VAL A 78 -1.80 6.60 11.37
C VAL A 78 -2.39 7.98 11.67
N ALA A 79 -1.65 8.85 12.37
CA ALA A 79 -2.06 10.23 12.62
C ALA A 79 -2.17 11.04 11.32
N PHE A 80 -1.19 10.90 10.41
CA PHE A 80 -1.24 11.49 9.08
C PHE A 80 -2.48 11.03 8.30
N LEU A 81 -2.74 9.72 8.23
CA LEU A 81 -3.91 9.17 7.55
C LEU A 81 -5.22 9.72 8.15
N THR A 82 -5.34 9.70 9.47
CA THR A 82 -6.53 10.16 10.19
C THR A 82 -6.84 11.63 9.92
N ALA A 83 -5.79 12.44 9.78
CA ALA A 83 -5.90 13.87 9.57
C ALA A 83 -6.16 14.27 8.11
N ARG A 84 -6.11 13.33 7.14
CA ARG A 84 -6.32 13.60 5.71
C ARG A 84 -7.45 12.77 5.08
N THR A 85 -7.89 11.69 5.74
CA THR A 85 -8.91 10.77 5.21
C THR A 85 -10.18 10.76 6.05
N PHE A 86 -11.31 10.43 5.42
CA PHE A 86 -12.57 10.07 6.07
C PHE A 86 -12.72 8.55 6.07
N LYS A 87 -12.44 7.94 7.23
CA LYS A 87 -12.58 6.50 7.48
C LYS A 87 -13.33 6.25 8.80
N PRO A 88 -14.67 6.41 8.83
CA PRO A 88 -15.45 6.29 10.06
C PRO A 88 -15.41 4.88 10.68
N GLY A 89 -15.14 3.84 9.89
CA GLY A 89 -14.89 2.48 10.35
C GLY A 89 -13.49 2.28 10.96
N GLY A 90 -12.65 3.31 10.97
CA GLY A 90 -11.32 3.28 11.56
C GLY A 90 -10.21 2.87 10.59
N ILE A 91 -8.98 2.99 11.09
CA ILE A 91 -7.75 2.58 10.40
C ILE A 91 -7.07 1.54 11.29
N ASN A 92 -6.91 0.32 10.78
CA ASN A 92 -6.26 -0.76 11.48
C ASN A 92 -4.88 -1.04 10.87
N VAL A 93 -3.87 -1.27 11.71
CA VAL A 93 -2.52 -1.64 11.25
C VAL A 93 -2.24 -3.07 11.66
N ILE A 94 -1.88 -3.90 10.69
CA ILE A 94 -1.37 -5.24 10.95
C ILE A 94 0.11 -5.29 10.58
N LYS A 95 0.91 -5.89 11.44
CA LYS A 95 2.36 -6.02 11.27
C LYS A 95 2.74 -7.48 11.19
N ARG A 96 3.61 -7.84 10.25
CA ARG A 96 4.24 -9.17 10.21
C ARG A 96 5.60 -9.13 9.54
N SER A 97 6.49 -10.01 9.98
CA SER A 97 7.79 -10.16 9.36
C SER A 97 7.78 -11.22 8.26
N ILE A 98 8.76 -11.14 7.35
CA ILE A 98 9.11 -12.16 6.38
C ILE A 98 10.63 -12.43 6.42
N PRO A 99 11.10 -13.62 6.03
CA PRO A 99 12.53 -13.84 5.81
C PRO A 99 13.06 -12.93 4.71
N SER A 100 14.37 -12.66 4.72
CA SER A 100 15.02 -11.92 3.63
C SER A 100 14.73 -12.58 2.29
N PRO A 101 14.24 -11.82 1.29
CA PRO A 101 14.09 -12.31 -0.08
C PRO A 101 15.42 -12.65 -0.76
N GLY A 102 16.54 -12.08 -0.30
CA GLY A 102 17.88 -12.36 -0.82
C GLY A 102 18.22 -11.70 -2.17
N ASN A 103 17.42 -10.73 -2.63
CA ASN A 103 17.52 -10.15 -3.98
C ASN A 103 17.97 -8.68 -3.98
N THR A 104 18.92 -8.30 -3.11
CA THR A 104 19.42 -6.91 -3.02
C THR A 104 20.56 -6.65 -4.02
N PRO A 105 20.61 -5.50 -4.72
CA PRO A 105 19.67 -4.37 -4.66
C PRO A 105 18.34 -4.67 -5.37
N TYR A 106 17.25 -4.09 -4.87
CA TYR A 106 15.89 -4.40 -5.33
C TYR A 106 15.44 -3.52 -6.50
N THR A 107 14.96 -4.15 -7.56
CA THR A 107 14.17 -3.53 -8.63
C THR A 107 12.69 -3.40 -8.24
N ASN A 108 11.95 -2.53 -8.94
CA ASN A 108 10.50 -2.39 -8.74
C ASN A 108 9.76 -3.70 -9.06
N GLU A 109 10.23 -4.45 -10.06
CA GLU A 109 9.67 -5.73 -10.47
C GLU A 109 9.85 -6.81 -9.39
N GLU A 110 10.99 -6.82 -8.70
CA GLU A 110 11.24 -7.71 -7.57
C GLU A 110 10.38 -7.32 -6.36
N ILE A 111 10.24 -6.03 -6.06
CA ILE A 111 9.34 -5.53 -5.00
C ILE A 111 7.89 -5.95 -5.28
N VAL A 112 7.43 -5.81 -6.53
CA VAL A 112 6.12 -6.27 -6.98
C VAL A 112 5.96 -7.79 -6.78
N SER A 113 6.99 -8.57 -7.11
CA SER A 113 6.97 -10.02 -6.94
C SER A 113 6.94 -10.43 -5.47
N ILE A 114 7.63 -9.68 -4.59
CA ILE A 114 7.59 -9.85 -3.14
C ILE A 114 6.17 -9.57 -2.62
N GLU A 115 5.54 -8.47 -3.03
CA GLU A 115 4.15 -8.18 -2.66
C GLU A 115 3.21 -9.29 -3.15
N ASP A 116 3.29 -9.69 -4.42
CA ASP A 116 2.37 -10.68 -4.99
C ASP A 116 2.45 -12.04 -4.28
N LYS A 117 3.64 -12.42 -3.79
CA LYS A 117 3.85 -13.65 -3.00
C LYS A 117 3.35 -13.52 -1.57
N ASN A 118 3.43 -12.33 -0.98
CA ASN A 118 3.25 -12.17 0.45
C ASN A 118 1.92 -11.53 0.83
N ARG A 119 1.34 -10.63 0.03
CA ARG A 119 0.16 -9.84 0.38
C ARG A 119 -1.03 -10.70 0.80
N THR A 120 -1.54 -10.41 1.99
CA THR A 120 -2.65 -11.16 2.61
C THR A 120 -3.93 -10.35 2.72
N LYS A 121 -3.86 -9.03 2.61
CA LYS A 121 -5.03 -8.13 2.63
C LYS A 121 -5.28 -7.47 1.28
N TYR A 122 -6.54 -7.51 0.87
CA TYR A 122 -7.03 -6.93 -0.37
C TYR A 122 -8.34 -6.18 -0.08
N ASN A 123 -8.72 -5.27 -0.98
CA ASN A 123 -9.97 -4.55 -0.86
C ASN A 123 -11.15 -5.52 -0.78
N ASN A 124 -12.06 -5.28 0.14
CA ASN A 124 -13.33 -5.99 0.22
C ASN A 124 -14.50 -5.01 -0.03
N SER A 125 -15.71 -5.30 0.45
CA SER A 125 -16.86 -4.42 0.22
C SER A 125 -16.80 -3.08 0.94
N ASP A 126 -16.06 -2.98 2.05
CA ASP A 126 -16.11 -1.81 2.94
C ASP A 126 -14.73 -1.33 3.44
N GLU A 127 -13.68 -2.15 3.29
CA GLU A 127 -12.32 -1.87 3.70
C GLU A 127 -11.37 -1.78 2.50
N ILE A 128 -10.59 -0.69 2.42
CA ILE A 128 -9.47 -0.56 1.48
C ILE A 128 -8.18 -1.06 2.13
N ALA A 129 -7.41 -1.87 1.41
CA ALA A 129 -6.16 -2.44 1.89
C ALA A 129 -4.95 -1.71 1.31
N VAL A 130 -4.06 -1.26 2.20
CA VAL A 130 -2.76 -0.67 1.89
C VAL A 130 -1.67 -1.68 2.22
N TRP A 131 -0.65 -1.75 1.37
CA TRP A 131 0.54 -2.57 1.55
C TRP A 131 1.77 -1.68 1.73
N VAL A 132 2.56 -1.95 2.76
CA VAL A 132 3.84 -1.27 3.00
C VAL A 132 4.92 -2.32 3.22
N PHE A 133 5.97 -2.31 2.40
CA PHE A 133 7.10 -3.22 2.54
C PHE A 133 8.35 -2.50 3.06
N PHE A 134 8.95 -2.97 4.16
CA PHE A 134 10.24 -2.50 4.67
C PHE A 134 11.35 -3.48 4.28
N ALA A 135 12.18 -3.06 3.33
CA ALA A 135 13.19 -3.88 2.69
C ALA A 135 14.53 -3.89 3.44
N ASP A 136 15.21 -5.03 3.44
CA ASP A 136 16.56 -5.24 3.97
C ASP A 136 17.68 -4.94 2.96
N GLY A 137 17.34 -4.23 1.90
CA GLY A 137 18.20 -3.94 0.76
C GLY A 137 17.98 -2.53 0.26
N LYS A 138 18.88 -2.09 -0.61
CA LYS A 138 18.82 -0.78 -1.25
C LYS A 138 18.07 -0.84 -2.58
N SER A 139 17.70 0.32 -3.12
CA SER A 139 17.12 0.42 -4.46
C SER A 139 18.16 0.10 -5.53
N SER A 140 17.74 -0.59 -6.60
CA SER A 140 18.57 -0.76 -7.81
C SER A 140 18.83 0.54 -8.56
N LYS A 141 18.08 1.61 -8.23
CA LYS A 141 18.26 2.95 -8.78
C LYS A 141 19.25 3.81 -7.99
N ASP A 142 19.81 3.29 -6.90
CA ASP A 142 20.85 4.00 -6.15
C ASP A 142 22.08 4.24 -7.02
N THR A 143 22.69 5.41 -6.83
CA THR A 143 23.95 5.81 -7.45
C THR A 143 25.00 6.09 -6.38
N SER A 144 26.22 6.46 -6.78
CA SER A 144 27.26 6.87 -5.83
C SER A 144 26.94 8.18 -5.09
N THR A 145 26.04 9.00 -5.64
CA THR A 145 25.74 10.35 -5.13
C THR A 145 24.29 10.55 -4.69
N SER A 146 23.42 9.58 -4.94
CA SER A 146 22.00 9.66 -4.59
C SER A 146 21.46 8.27 -4.26
N VAL A 147 20.69 8.18 -3.17
CA VAL A 147 20.04 6.95 -2.71
C VAL A 147 18.54 7.20 -2.55
N ILE A 148 17.74 6.23 -2.96
CA ILE A 148 16.28 6.24 -2.86
C ILE A 148 15.87 5.66 -1.51
N LEU A 149 14.98 6.34 -0.78
CA LEU A 149 14.54 5.92 0.55
C LEU A 149 13.18 5.21 0.54
N GLY A 150 12.34 5.51 -0.45
CA GLY A 150 11.03 4.89 -0.62
C GLY A 150 10.60 4.92 -2.09
N THR A 151 9.56 4.17 -2.42
CA THR A 151 8.93 4.24 -3.74
C THR A 151 7.48 3.76 -3.67
N ALA A 152 6.53 4.60 -4.08
CA ALA A 152 5.15 4.23 -4.39
C ALA A 152 5.03 3.61 -5.80
N TYR A 153 4.68 2.33 -5.89
CA TYR A 153 4.73 1.57 -7.15
C TYR A 153 3.40 0.96 -7.59
N ARG A 154 2.37 0.96 -6.73
CA ARG A 154 0.96 0.63 -7.07
C ARG A 154 0.01 1.60 -6.39
N ASN A 155 -1.24 1.62 -6.80
CA ASN A 155 -2.32 2.43 -6.23
C ASN A 155 -2.50 2.30 -4.72
N THR A 156 -2.06 1.20 -4.12
CA THR A 156 -2.17 0.95 -2.67
C THR A 156 -0.88 0.35 -2.07
N SER A 157 0.25 0.44 -2.77
CA SER A 157 1.49 -0.23 -2.37
C SER A 157 2.72 0.64 -2.54
N PHE A 158 3.54 0.67 -1.49
CA PHE A 158 4.82 1.35 -1.51
C PHE A 158 5.86 0.57 -0.70
N VAL A 159 7.13 0.81 -1.01
CA VAL A 159 8.29 0.23 -0.33
C VAL A 159 9.05 1.32 0.42
N ILE A 160 9.66 0.92 1.53
CA ILE A 160 10.63 1.69 2.29
C ILE A 160 11.95 0.91 2.29
N PHE A 161 13.03 1.52 1.82
CA PHE A 161 14.37 0.91 1.82
C PHE A 161 15.00 1.06 3.20
N GLU A 162 14.47 0.28 4.14
CA GLU A 162 14.77 0.40 5.57
C GLU A 162 16.26 0.22 5.87
N GLN A 163 16.98 -0.67 5.16
CA GLN A 163 18.44 -0.77 5.29
C GLN A 163 19.16 0.57 5.07
N THR A 164 18.73 1.33 4.06
CA THR A 164 19.28 2.65 3.76
C THR A 164 18.91 3.65 4.84
N ILE A 165 17.65 3.65 5.31
CA ILE A 165 17.20 4.53 6.41
C ILE A 165 17.98 4.27 7.70
N GLN A 166 18.21 3.01 8.08
CA GLN A 166 19.03 2.66 9.24
C GLN A 166 20.47 3.18 9.09
N GLY A 167 21.04 3.08 7.90
CA GLY A 167 22.36 3.63 7.58
C GLY A 167 22.43 5.17 7.66
N LEU A 168 21.30 5.86 7.52
CA LEU A 168 21.18 7.33 7.54
C LEU A 168 20.62 7.90 8.85
N SER A 169 20.38 7.07 9.87
CA SER A 169 19.77 7.50 11.14
C SER A 169 20.57 7.04 12.37
N ASP A 170 20.14 7.52 13.55
CA ASP A 170 20.56 7.07 14.89
C ASP A 170 22.09 7.03 15.12
N SER A 171 22.83 7.88 14.41
CA SER A 171 24.27 8.09 14.60
C SER A 171 24.52 9.56 14.94
N PRO A 172 25.68 9.94 15.53
CA PRO A 172 26.01 11.33 15.79
C PRO A 172 25.80 12.20 14.55
N PHE A 173 25.14 13.35 14.72
CA PHE A 173 24.78 14.31 13.66
C PHE A 173 23.77 13.81 12.62
N LYS A 174 23.21 12.61 12.78
CA LYS A 174 22.11 12.11 11.96
C LYS A 174 20.76 12.30 12.68
N PRO A 175 19.65 12.45 11.94
CA PRO A 175 18.31 12.47 12.51
C PRO A 175 17.95 11.13 13.17
N SER A 176 16.93 11.14 14.03
CA SER A 176 16.39 9.90 14.57
C SER A 176 15.74 9.07 13.47
N ARG A 177 15.79 7.75 13.60
CA ARG A 177 15.17 6.82 12.64
C ARG A 177 13.68 7.05 12.48
N SER A 178 12.99 7.23 13.60
CA SER A 178 11.55 7.53 13.60
C SER A 178 11.19 8.77 12.80
N LEU A 179 12.07 9.79 12.77
CA LEU A 179 11.87 11.02 12.01
C LEU A 179 12.06 10.78 10.50
N LEU A 180 13.10 10.04 10.11
CA LEU A 180 13.31 9.66 8.71
C LEU A 180 12.19 8.76 8.20
N GLU A 181 11.88 7.68 8.92
CA GLU A 181 10.78 6.78 8.59
C GLU A 181 9.46 7.54 8.45
N THR A 182 9.12 8.41 9.40
CA THR A 182 7.89 9.22 9.32
C THR A 182 7.86 10.05 8.04
N THR A 183 8.97 10.72 7.72
CA THR A 183 9.06 11.60 6.55
C THR A 183 8.88 10.81 5.26
N VAL A 184 9.62 9.71 5.10
CA VAL A 184 9.57 8.90 3.87
C VAL A 184 8.21 8.19 3.75
N ILE A 185 7.71 7.55 4.82
CA ILE A 185 6.41 6.87 4.79
C ILE A 185 5.28 7.83 4.37
N THR A 186 5.24 9.03 4.96
CA THR A 186 4.17 9.99 4.66
C THR A 186 4.34 10.65 3.28
N HIS A 187 5.57 10.81 2.78
CA HIS A 187 5.85 11.24 1.42
C HIS A 187 5.36 10.22 0.38
N GLU A 188 5.79 8.95 0.51
CA GLU A 188 5.36 7.88 -0.39
C GLU A 188 3.84 7.71 -0.35
N PHE A 189 3.24 7.81 0.84
CA PHE A 189 1.79 7.77 0.94
C PHE A 189 1.11 9.00 0.32
N GLY A 190 1.78 10.15 0.26
CA GLY A 190 1.32 11.31 -0.51
C GLY A 190 1.16 10.99 -2.00
N HIS A 191 2.12 10.26 -2.60
CA HIS A 191 1.98 9.74 -3.96
C HIS A 191 0.82 8.73 -4.09
N ILE A 192 0.62 7.87 -3.08
CA ILE A 192 -0.53 6.94 -3.02
C ILE A 192 -1.87 7.70 -2.98
N LEU A 193 -1.91 8.85 -2.29
CA LEU A 193 -3.04 9.80 -2.29
C LEU A 193 -3.13 10.63 -3.59
N GLY A 194 -2.29 10.34 -4.59
CA GLY A 194 -2.33 10.94 -5.92
C GLY A 194 -1.86 12.38 -5.96
N LEU A 195 -1.19 12.89 -4.92
CA LEU A 195 -0.73 14.27 -4.85
C LEU A 195 0.16 14.64 -6.04
N THR A 196 0.20 15.94 -6.32
CA THR A 196 1.08 16.54 -7.34
C THR A 196 0.88 15.88 -8.70
N ASN A 197 -0.38 15.88 -9.16
CA ASN A 197 -0.78 15.44 -10.50
C ASN A 197 -0.58 13.92 -10.78
N LEU A 198 -0.60 13.08 -9.74
CA LEU A 198 -0.42 11.63 -9.86
C LEU A 198 -1.74 10.83 -9.75
N GLY A 199 -2.89 11.50 -9.71
CA GLY A 199 -4.22 10.89 -9.61
C GLY A 199 -5.22 11.78 -8.89
N THR A 200 -4.73 12.72 -8.09
CA THR A 200 -5.46 13.88 -7.58
C THR A 200 -5.16 15.09 -8.48
N ALA A 201 -6.21 15.75 -8.97
CA ALA A 201 -6.06 16.91 -9.83
C ALA A 201 -5.57 18.13 -9.03
N LEU A 202 -4.62 18.85 -9.61
CA LEU A 202 -4.07 20.08 -9.03
C LEU A 202 -5.15 21.16 -8.90
N GLN A 203 -5.20 21.84 -7.75
CA GLN A 203 -6.04 23.03 -7.53
C GLN A 203 -5.29 24.34 -7.80
N SER A 204 -3.96 24.26 -7.96
CA SER A 204 -3.05 25.36 -8.29
C SER A 204 -1.79 24.80 -8.95
N ASN A 205 -1.03 25.63 -9.68
CA ASN A 205 0.19 25.16 -10.34
C ASN A 205 1.35 25.05 -9.35
N HIS A 206 1.48 23.89 -8.71
CA HIS A 206 2.50 23.61 -7.71
C HIS A 206 3.28 22.31 -7.95
N GLU A 207 3.09 21.67 -9.11
CA GLU A 207 3.98 20.58 -9.53
C GLU A 207 5.35 21.15 -9.92
N ASP A 208 6.42 20.53 -9.45
CA ASP A 208 7.78 20.85 -9.87
C ASP A 208 8.04 20.33 -11.29
N ALA A 209 8.31 21.24 -12.24
CA ALA A 209 8.56 20.90 -13.62
C ALA A 209 9.87 20.13 -13.85
N GLU A 210 10.87 20.31 -12.97
CA GLU A 210 12.15 19.59 -13.03
C GLU A 210 12.05 18.23 -12.32
N HIS A 211 11.12 18.10 -11.36
CA HIS A 211 10.87 16.89 -10.60
C HIS A 211 9.37 16.53 -10.66
N PRO A 212 8.86 16.02 -11.80
CA PRO A 212 7.45 15.70 -11.94
C PRO A 212 6.94 14.80 -10.81
N LYS A 213 5.66 14.95 -10.47
CA LYS A 213 5.01 14.29 -9.32
C LYS A 213 5.51 14.74 -7.95
N HIS A 214 6.17 15.88 -7.86
CA HIS A 214 6.56 16.50 -6.60
C HIS A 214 6.08 17.94 -6.52
N CYS A 215 6.02 18.48 -5.29
CA CYS A 215 5.65 19.87 -5.06
C CYS A 215 6.86 20.78 -5.28
N ILE A 216 6.66 21.94 -5.89
CA ILE A 216 7.69 22.97 -6.07
C ILE A 216 8.08 23.67 -4.75
N GLU A 217 7.21 23.61 -3.73
CA GLU A 217 7.44 24.24 -2.43
C GLU A 217 8.46 23.46 -1.59
N LYS A 218 9.62 24.06 -1.35
CA LYS A 218 10.76 23.42 -0.67
C LYS A 218 10.48 22.96 0.76
N THR A 219 9.50 23.54 1.42
CA THR A 219 9.09 23.17 2.79
C THR A 219 7.96 22.15 2.82
N CYS A 220 7.38 21.82 1.66
CA CYS A 220 6.32 20.84 1.57
C CYS A 220 6.88 19.43 1.75
N LEU A 221 6.13 18.57 2.43
CA LEU A 221 6.42 17.15 2.51
C LEU A 221 6.62 16.53 1.12
N MET A 222 5.83 16.94 0.12
CA MET A 222 5.93 16.43 -1.26
C MET A 222 7.07 17.06 -2.08
N TYR A 223 7.96 17.84 -1.49
CA TYR A 223 9.19 18.27 -2.16
C TYR A 223 10.09 17.05 -2.43
N TRP A 224 10.61 16.92 -3.65
CA TRP A 224 11.34 15.73 -4.15
C TRP A 224 12.50 15.27 -3.25
N SER A 225 13.11 16.18 -2.49
CA SER A 225 14.24 15.84 -1.65
C SER A 225 13.87 14.95 -0.44
N SER A 226 12.57 14.81 -0.15
CA SER A 226 12.01 13.94 0.89
C SER A 226 12.11 12.44 0.58
N GLU A 227 12.38 12.03 -0.66
CA GLU A 227 12.61 10.63 -1.03
C GLU A 227 14.11 10.30 -1.24
N LEU A 228 15.00 11.30 -1.17
CA LEU A 228 16.44 11.14 -1.42
C LEU A 228 17.31 11.31 -0.17
N GLY A 229 18.22 10.35 0.07
CA GLY A 229 19.11 10.37 1.24
C GLY A 229 20.03 11.60 1.35
N GLY A 230 20.41 12.22 0.22
CA GLY A 230 21.21 13.45 0.23
C GLY A 230 20.41 14.72 0.57
N GLY A 231 19.10 14.70 0.34
CA GLY A 231 18.20 15.84 0.54
C GLY A 231 17.41 15.80 1.84
N ILE A 232 17.09 14.58 2.31
CA ILE A 232 16.25 14.31 3.49
C ILE A 232 16.76 15.02 4.76
N GLY A 233 18.09 15.14 4.92
CA GLY A 233 18.69 15.79 6.09
C GLY A 233 18.28 17.26 6.24
N ASN A 234 18.13 17.99 5.14
CA ASN A 234 17.65 19.37 5.15
C ASN A 234 16.17 19.43 5.50
N MET A 235 15.37 18.50 4.99
CA MET A 235 13.93 18.42 5.25
C MET A 235 13.62 18.21 6.73
N VAL A 236 14.43 17.39 7.40
CA VAL A 236 14.22 17.04 8.82
C VAL A 236 15.06 17.88 9.78
N SER A 237 15.78 18.89 9.29
CA SER A 237 16.70 19.73 10.08
C SER A 237 16.02 20.49 11.22
N SER A 238 14.70 20.70 11.13
CA SER A 238 13.88 21.29 12.19
C SER A 238 13.63 20.35 13.39
N GLY A 239 14.05 19.08 13.29
CA GLY A 239 13.76 18.04 14.27
C GLY A 239 12.34 17.47 14.16
N SER A 240 11.60 17.82 13.10
CA SER A 240 10.24 17.35 12.86
C SER A 240 10.04 16.99 11.38
N ALA A 241 9.12 16.05 11.11
CA ALA A 241 8.81 15.66 9.74
C ALA A 241 8.09 16.83 9.04
N PRO A 242 8.49 17.19 7.81
CA PRO A 242 7.78 18.18 6.99
C PRO A 242 6.29 17.87 6.89
N GLN A 243 5.49 18.90 6.70
CA GLN A 243 4.04 18.78 6.53
C GLN A 243 3.66 19.07 5.08
N LEU A 244 2.51 18.55 4.64
CA LEU A 244 1.89 19.00 3.39
C LEU A 244 1.60 20.50 3.49
N ASP A 245 1.99 21.26 2.45
CA ASP A 245 1.64 22.66 2.34
C ASP A 245 0.14 22.85 2.02
N SER A 246 -0.31 24.10 1.98
CA SER A 246 -1.71 24.43 1.69
C SER A 246 -2.18 24.02 0.30
N GLN A 247 -1.29 23.94 -0.70
CA GLN A 247 -1.62 23.59 -2.08
C GLN A 247 -1.88 22.07 -2.19
N CYS A 248 -1.00 21.25 -1.64
CA CYS A 248 -1.21 19.80 -1.54
C CYS A 248 -2.44 19.47 -0.67
N ILE A 249 -2.69 20.21 0.41
CA ILE A 249 -3.92 20.02 1.20
C ILE A 249 -5.18 20.40 0.40
N ALA A 250 -5.13 21.44 -0.43
CA ALA A 250 -6.25 21.81 -1.30
C ALA A 250 -6.59 20.71 -2.32
N ASP A 251 -5.55 20.09 -2.90
CA ASP A 251 -5.68 18.91 -3.76
C ASP A 251 -6.42 17.76 -3.07
N LEU A 252 -5.99 17.36 -1.87
CA LEU A 252 -6.65 16.28 -1.13
C LEU A 252 -8.11 16.59 -0.84
N ARG A 253 -8.42 17.82 -0.41
CA ARG A 253 -9.80 18.26 -0.13
C ARG A 253 -10.68 18.20 -1.37
N ALA A 254 -10.17 18.67 -2.51
CA ALA A 254 -10.88 18.60 -3.77
C ALA A 254 -11.16 17.15 -4.21
N ASN A 255 -10.30 16.20 -3.80
CA ASN A 255 -10.48 14.78 -4.06
C ASN A 255 -11.13 13.99 -2.90
N GLY A 256 -11.86 14.68 -2.02
CA GLY A 256 -12.70 14.05 -0.98
C GLY A 256 -11.99 13.73 0.33
N GLY A 257 -10.80 14.30 0.57
CA GLY A 257 -10.08 14.25 1.84
C GLY A 257 -10.41 15.43 2.78
N LYS A 258 -9.73 15.48 3.92
CA LYS A 258 -9.86 16.53 4.96
C LYS A 258 -8.95 17.73 4.75
#